data_AF-A0A452YU89-F1
#
_entry.id   AF-A0A452YU89-F1
#
_cell.length_a   1.000
_cell.length_b   1.000
_cell.length_c   1.000
_cell.angle_alpha   90.00
_cell.angle_beta   90.00
_cell.angle_gamma   90.00
#
_symmetry.space_group_name_H-M   'P 1'
#
loop_
_entity.id
_entity.type
_entity.pdbx_description
1 polymer ?
#
loop_
_entity_poly.entity_id
_entity_poly.type
_entity_poly.pdbx_seq_one_letter_code
_entity_poly.pdbx_strand_id
1 'polypeptide(L)' 'MDLMESRNGRPTGYWTAMRHSWGAIWRMDSRRRLQGPFSLRIRSESGKTLVAKQVIPANWKPDTNYRSNVQFR' A
#
# COMPACT_ATOMS: atom_id res chain seq x y z
N MET A 1 -4.97 5.14 5.08
CA MET A 1 -3.85 4.56 4.31
C MET A 1 -4.34 4.31 2.92
N ASP A 2 -3.50 4.51 1.91
CA ASP A 2 -3.88 4.29 0.52
C ASP A 2 -2.98 3.24 -0.14
N LEU A 3 -3.56 2.46 -1.05
CA LEU A 3 -2.91 1.45 -1.87
C LEU A 3 -2.84 1.97 -3.31
N MET A 4 -1.71 1.75 -3.98
CA MET A 4 -1.59 1.92 -5.42
C MET A 4 -1.18 0.60 -6.05
N GLU A 5 -2.01 0.12 -6.97
CA GLU A 5 -1.72 -1.05 -7.82
C GLU A 5 -0.71 -0.70 -8.91
N SER A 6 -0.08 -1.73 -9.46
CA SER A 6 0.76 -1.63 -10.65
C SER A 6 0.08 -2.26 -11.86
N ARG A 7 0.42 -1.78 -13.06
CA ARG A 7 0.07 -2.40 -14.33
C ARG A 7 1.37 -2.71 -15.07
N ASN A 8 1.54 -3.96 -15.49
CA ASN A 8 2.78 -4.42 -16.15
C ASN A 8 4.05 -4.05 -15.36
N GLY A 9 4.02 -4.24 -14.03
CA GLY A 9 5.14 -3.94 -13.14
C GLY A 9 5.39 -2.46 -12.85
N ARG A 10 4.59 -1.53 -13.38
CA ARG A 10 4.73 -0.08 -13.17
C ARG A 10 3.60 0.47 -12.30
N PRO A 11 3.88 1.34 -11.31
CA PRO A 11 2.83 1.96 -10.50
C PRO A 11 1.85 2.74 -11.38
N THR A 12 0.56 2.58 -11.13
CA THR A 12 -0.47 3.20 -11.97
C THR A 12 -0.62 4.71 -11.76
N GLY A 13 -0.07 5.26 -10.67
CA GLY A 13 -0.26 6.66 -10.29
C GLY A 13 -1.59 6.95 -9.57
N TYR A 14 -2.50 5.99 -9.53
CA TYR A 14 -3.80 6.13 -8.87
C TYR A 14 -3.75 5.55 -7.45
N TRP A 15 -4.14 6.37 -6.47
CA TRP A 15 -4.24 5.97 -5.07
C TRP A 15 -5.69 5.58 -4.74
N THR A 16 -5.88 4.42 -4.15
CA THR A 16 -7.18 3.96 -3.63
C THR A 16 -7.13 3.89 -2.12
N ALA A 17 -8.10 4.52 -1.46
CA ALA A 17 -8.18 4.50 0.00
C ALA A 17 -8.45 3.07 0.49
N MET A 18 -7.65 2.62 1.44
CA MET A 18 -7.91 1.38 2.17
C MET A 18 -8.90 1.67 3.31
N ARG A 19 -9.69 0.66 3.67
CA ARG A 19 -10.61 0.74 4.79
C ARG A 19 -9.85 0.45 6.08
N HIS A 20 -9.97 1.34 7.07
CA HIS A 20 -9.50 1.06 8.43
C HIS A 20 -10.34 -0.09 9.01
N SER A 21 -9.66 -1.06 9.62
CA SER A 21 -10.28 -2.25 10.17
C SER A 21 -10.28 -2.19 11.70
N TRP A 22 -9.11 -2.35 12.33
CA TRP A 22 -8.91 -2.15 13.76
C TRP A 22 -7.43 -1.86 14.05
N GLY A 23 -7.14 -1.07 15.10
CA GLY A 23 -5.77 -0.72 15.46
C GLY A 23 -4.97 -0.19 14.26
N ALA A 24 -3.80 -0.77 13.99
CA ALA A 24 -2.96 -0.44 12.84
C ALA A 24 -3.25 -1.29 11.58
N ILE A 25 -4.43 -1.91 11.48
CA ILE A 25 -4.79 -2.81 10.38
C ILE A 25 -5.71 -2.11 9.37
N TRP A 26 -5.29 -2.16 8.11
CA TRP A 26 -5.99 -1.60 6.96
C TRP A 26 -6.27 -2.71 5.96
N ARG A 27 -7.47 -2.70 5.37
CA ARG A 27 -7.89 -3.71 4.38
C ARG A 27 -8.27 -3.07 3.05
N MET A 28 -7.98 -3.79 1.98
CA MET A 28 -8.42 -3.45 0.63
C MET A 28 -9.40 -4.52 0.15
N ASP A 29 -10.68 -4.19 0.16
CA ASP A 29 -11.74 -5.07 -0.32
C ASP A 29 -11.95 -4.83 -1.82
N SER A 30 -11.85 -5.88 -2.63
CA SER A 30 -12.00 -5.78 -4.08
C SER A 30 -12.76 -6.98 -4.64
N ARG A 31 -13.63 -6.72 -5.62
CA ARG A 31 -14.34 -7.76 -6.37
C ARG A 31 -13.49 -8.36 -7.51
N ARG A 32 -12.33 -7.77 -7.77
CA ARG A 32 -11.34 -8.25 -8.75
C ARG A 32 -10.01 -8.54 -8.08
N ARG A 33 -9.16 -9.34 -8.73
CA ARG A 33 -7.76 -9.51 -8.31
C ARG A 33 -7.04 -8.16 -8.35
N LEU A 34 -6.35 -7.84 -7.25
CA LEU A 34 -5.47 -6.70 -7.16
C LEU A 34 -4.16 -6.99 -7.91
N GLN A 35 -3.61 -6.00 -8.60
CA GLN A 35 -2.40 -6.13 -9.41
C GLN A 35 -1.20 -5.50 -8.68
N GLY A 36 -0.30 -6.37 -8.22
CA GLY A 36 0.98 -5.94 -7.64
C GLY A 36 2.05 -5.65 -8.72
N PRO A 37 3.22 -5.12 -8.33
CA PRO A 37 3.61 -4.70 -6.98
C PRO A 37 2.76 -3.56 -6.44
N PHE A 38 2.60 -3.46 -5.12
CA PHE A 38 1.80 -2.41 -4.51
C PHE A 38 2.65 -1.34 -3.84
N SER A 39 2.29 -0.08 -4.05
CA SER A 39 2.80 1.03 -3.26
C SER A 39 1.81 1.40 -2.17
N LEU A 40 2.32 1.86 -1.02
CA LEU A 40 1.53 2.29 0.11
C LEU A 40 1.78 3.76 0.41
N ARG A 41 0.71 4.49 0.73
CA ARG A 41 0.79 5.88 1.19
C ARG A 41 0.14 6.03 2.56
N ILE A 42 0.89 6.61 3.48
CA ILE A 42 0.45 6.87 4.85
C ILE A 42 0.43 8.39 5.05
N ARG A 43 -0.63 8.90 5.66
CA ARG A 43 -0.73 10.28 6.11
C ARG A 43 -0.71 10.28 7.63
N SER A 44 0.20 11.05 8.23
CA SER A 44 0.23 11.26 9.68
C SER A 44 -0.90 12.20 10.10
N GLU A 45 -1.20 12.21 11.39
CA GLU A 45 -2.17 13.14 11.99
C GLU A 45 -1.77 14.61 11.75
N SER A 46 -0.46 14.88 11.73
CA SER A 46 0.10 16.20 11.39
C SER A 46 0.05 16.55 9.89
N GLY A 47 -0.58 15.71 9.06
CA GLY A 47 -0.76 15.94 7.62
C GLY A 47 0.44 15.54 6.74
N LYS A 48 1.59 15.16 7.33
CA LYS A 48 2.75 14.66 6.59
C LYS A 48 2.39 13.39 5.84
N THR A 49 2.97 13.20 4.66
CA THR A 49 2.73 12.03 3.81
C THR A 49 4.03 11.24 3.63
N LEU A 50 3.95 9.92 3.77
CA LEU A 50 5.03 8.98 3.52
C LEU A 50 4.59 7.99 2.44
N VAL A 51 5.44 7.75 1.45
CA VAL A 51 5.17 6.81 0.35
C VAL A 51 6.21 5.70 0.35
N ALA A 52 5.75 4.46 0.49
CA ALA A 52 6.55 3.26 0.27
C ALA A 52 6.24 2.71 -1.12
N LYS A 53 7.10 3.02 -2.10
CA LYS A 53 6.91 2.66 -3.50
C LYS A 53 7.17 1.17 -3.73
N GLN A 54 6.20 0.47 -4.33
CA GLN A 54 6.26 -0.94 -4.72
C GLN A 54 6.79 -1.87 -3.60
N VAL A 55 6.43 -1.58 -2.36
CA VAL A 55 6.93 -2.27 -1.15
C VAL A 55 6.42 -3.71 -1.04
N ILE A 56 5.20 -4.00 -1.52
CA ILE A 56 4.67 -5.37 -1.56
C ILE A 56 4.86 -5.90 -2.99
N PRO A 57 5.62 -6.99 -3.20
CA PRO A 57 5.92 -7.49 -4.54
C PRO A 57 4.70 -8.15 -5.20
N ALA A 58 4.77 -8.38 -6.52
CA ALA A 58 3.66 -8.99 -7.26
C ALA A 58 3.33 -10.43 -6.82
N ASN A 59 4.35 -11.19 -6.39
CA ASN A 59 4.26 -12.56 -5.89
C ASN A 59 4.13 -12.62 -4.35
N TRP A 60 3.51 -11.61 -3.74
CA TRP A 60 3.33 -11.55 -2.31
C TRP A 60 2.57 -12.77 -1.77
N LYS A 61 2.86 -13.12 -0.53
CA LYS A 61 2.21 -14.22 0.18
C LYS A 61 1.52 -13.68 1.44
N PRO A 62 0.40 -14.29 1.85
CA PRO A 62 -0.17 -14.03 3.18
C PRO A 62 0.87 -14.23 4.29
N ASP A 63 0.63 -13.58 5.43
CA ASP A 63 1.46 -13.73 6.63
C ASP A 63 2.98 -13.48 6.39
N THR A 64 3.29 -12.53 5.51
CA THR A 64 4.67 -12.19 5.16
C THR A 64 4.93 -10.71 5.41
N ASN A 65 6.07 -10.41 6.04
CA ASN A 65 6.51 -9.05 6.32
C ASN A 65 7.32 -8.47 5.15
N TYR A 66 6.88 -7.32 4.63
CA TYR A 66 7.59 -6.57 3.59
C TYR A 66 8.07 -5.23 4.15
N ARG A 67 9.39 -5.05 4.25
CA ARG A 67 10.00 -3.86 4.85
C ARG A 67 10.25 -2.77 3.81
N SER A 68 9.98 -1.52 4.18
CA SER A 68 10.42 -0.34 3.43
C SER A 68 11.55 0.39 4.15
N ASN A 69 12.33 1.18 3.40
CA ASN A 69 13.40 2.03 3.92
C ASN A 69 12.97 3.51 4.00
N VAL A 70 11.69 3.77 4.27
CA VAL A 70 11.12 5.12 4.40
C VAL A 70 10.59 5.34 5.81
N GLN A 71 10.72 6.55 6.35
CA GLN A 71 10.27 6.90 7.70
C GLN A 71 9.85 8.38 7.77
N PHE A 72 8.90 8.71 8.65
CA PHE A 72 8.58 10.09 8.97
C PHE A 72 9.76 10.75 9.69
N ARG A 73 10.08 11.98 9.29
CA ARG A 73 11.04 12.85 10.00
C ARG A 73 10.30 13.81 10.90
#